data_AF-A0A1V6A213-F1
#
_entry.id   AF-A0A1V6A213-F1
#
_cell.length_a   1.000
_cell.length_b   1.000
_cell.length_c   1.000
_cell.angle_alpha   90.00
_cell.angle_beta   90.00
_cell.angle_gamma   90.00
#
_symmetry.space_group_name_H-M   'P 1'
#
loop_
_entity.id
_entity.type
_entity.pdbx_description
1 polymer ?
#
loop_
_entity_poly.entity_id
_entity_poly.type
_entity_poly.pdbx_seq_one_letter_code
_entity_poly.pdbx_strand_id
1 'polypeptide(L)'
;MDPKKVVKQTFDFYKSTFENTYNAMTMLQEQSQKMVEMYLDQTQGFPEEGKKAVQEWIKAYKKGGEDFKAAVDESFKKVEDFFAEAAKSAR
;
A
#
# COMPACT_ATOMS: atom_id res chain seq x y z
N MET A 1 20.15 9.97 -25.21
CA MET A 1 18.92 9.25 -24.82
C MET A 1 17.75 10.20 -24.99
N ASP A 2 16.60 9.73 -25.48
CA ASP A 2 15.38 10.55 -25.56
C ASP A 2 14.91 10.90 -24.14
N PRO A 3 14.82 12.20 -23.77
CA PRO A 3 14.36 12.63 -22.44
C PRO A 3 13.00 12.04 -22.04
N LYS A 4 12.08 11.86 -22.99
CA LYS A 4 10.76 11.24 -22.72
C LYS A 4 10.89 9.78 -22.29
N LYS A 5 11.85 9.05 -22.89
CA LYS A 5 12.13 7.67 -22.55
C LYS A 5 12.75 7.54 -21.15
N VAL A 6 13.67 8.44 -20.79
CA VAL A 6 14.28 8.46 -19.46
C VAL A 6 13.21 8.71 -18.39
N VAL A 7 12.36 9.72 -18.58
CA VAL A 7 11.28 10.04 -17.63
C VAL A 7 10.32 8.86 -17.46
N LYS A 8 9.90 8.22 -18.55
CA LYS A 8 9.03 7.03 -18.48
C LYS A 8 9.68 5.88 -17.72
N GLN A 9 10.94 5.56 -18.00
CA GLN A 9 11.65 4.48 -17.31
C GLN A 9 11.81 4.74 -15.80
N THR A 10 12.08 6.00 -15.42
CA THR A 10 12.15 6.41 -14.02
C THR A 10 10.79 6.27 -13.33
N PHE A 11 9.71 6.68 -14.00
CA PHE A 11 8.35 6.52 -13.49
C PHE A 11 7.98 5.05 -13.29
N ASP A 12 8.22 4.20 -14.29
CA ASP A 12 7.95 2.76 -14.22
C ASP A 12 8.73 2.09 -13.07
N PHE A 13 9.97 2.52 -12.85
CA PHE A 13 10.78 2.07 -11.72
C PHE A 13 10.18 2.46 -10.36
N TYR A 14 9.71 3.71 -10.20
CA TYR A 14 9.07 4.13 -8.96
C TYR A 14 7.77 3.39 -8.69
N LYS A 15 6.94 3.19 -9.72
CA LYS A 15 5.69 2.43 -9.62
C LYS A 15 5.95 0.99 -9.17
N SER A 16 6.86 0.29 -9.85
CA SER A 16 7.22 -1.09 -9.49
C SER A 16 7.84 -1.19 -8.10
N THR A 17 8.73 -0.26 -7.74
CA THR A 17 9.33 -0.23 -6.40
C THR A 17 8.26 -0.04 -5.33
N PHE A 18 7.35 0.91 -5.52
CA PHE A 18 6.24 1.15 -4.59
C PHE A 18 5.36 -0.09 -4.44
N GLU A 19 4.93 -0.71 -5.53
CA GLU A 19 4.09 -1.92 -5.51
C GLU A 19 4.76 -3.05 -4.74
N ASN A 20 6.05 -3.32 -5.02
CA ASN A 20 6.80 -4.36 -4.34
C ASN A 20 6.96 -4.08 -2.84
N THR A 21 7.33 -2.85 -2.47
CA THR A 21 7.49 -2.46 -1.07
C THR A 21 6.16 -2.50 -0.32
N TYR A 22 5.08 -2.00 -0.92
CA TYR A 22 3.74 -2.05 -0.31
C TYR A 22 3.30 -3.49 -0.05
N ASN A 23 3.48 -4.39 -1.02
CA ASN A 23 3.13 -5.79 -0.88
C ASN A 23 3.94 -6.46 0.23
N ALA A 24 5.26 -6.23 0.27
CA ALA A 24 6.13 -6.76 1.33
C ALA A 24 5.71 -6.27 2.72
N MET A 25 5.41 -4.97 2.86
CA MET A 25 4.93 -4.39 4.11
C MET A 25 3.57 -4.95 4.53
N THR A 26 2.66 -5.13 3.59
CA THR A 26 1.34 -5.73 3.84
C THR A 26 1.48 -7.16 4.36
N MET A 27 2.35 -7.97 3.74
CA MET A 27 2.64 -9.33 4.22
C MET A 27 3.21 -9.34 5.64
N LEU A 28 4.18 -8.46 5.94
CA LEU A 28 4.78 -8.35 7.28
C LEU A 28 3.75 -7.94 8.33
N GLN A 29 2.86 -7.00 7.97
CA GLN A 29 1.76 -6.56 8.81
C GLN A 29 0.78 -7.71 9.09
N GLU A 30 0.38 -8.48 8.07
CA GLU A 30 -0.51 -9.64 8.24
C GLU A 30 0.10 -10.71 9.15
N GLN A 31 1.39 -11.01 8.99
CA GLN A 31 2.08 -11.94 9.88
C GLN A 31 2.14 -11.43 11.32
N SER A 32 2.46 -10.15 11.49
CA SER A 32 2.53 -9.53 12.82
C SER A 32 1.15 -9.51 13.51
N GLN A 33 0.08 -9.24 12.77
CA GLN A 33 -1.29 -9.29 13.28
C GLN A 33 -1.68 -10.69 13.74
N LYS A 34 -1.37 -11.73 12.95
CA LYS A 34 -1.59 -13.13 13.37
C LYS A 34 -0.87 -13.46 14.67
N MET A 35 0.38 -13.00 14.83
CA MET A 35 1.13 -13.20 16.08
C MET A 35 0.48 -12.50 17.27
N VAL A 36 -0.03 -11.27 17.08
CA VAL A 36 -0.77 -10.54 18.11
C VAL A 36 -2.08 -11.23 18.47
N GLU A 37 -2.84 -11.69 17.48
CA GLU A 37 -4.08 -12.45 17.70
C GLU A 37 -3.81 -13.73 18.50
N MET A 38 -2.81 -14.53 18.11
CA MET A 38 -2.40 -15.72 18.85
C MET A 38 -1.99 -15.41 20.29
N TYR A 39 -1.25 -14.32 20.51
CA TYR A 39 -0.84 -13.90 21.85
C TYR A 39 -2.04 -13.49 22.71
N LEU A 40 -3.00 -12.76 22.16
CA LEU A 40 -4.22 -12.35 22.86
C LEU A 40 -5.10 -13.55 23.24
N ASP A 41 -5.16 -14.56 22.39
CA ASP A 41 -5.92 -15.79 22.65
C ASP A 41 -5.29 -16.65 23.76
N GLN A 42 -3.96 -16.65 23.85
CA GLN A 42 -3.22 -17.41 24.86
C GLN A 42 -3.08 -16.69 26.22
N THR A 43 -3.31 -15.38 26.26
CA THR A 43 -3.13 -14.60 27.48
C THR A 43 -4.32 -14.77 28.43
N GLN A 44 -4.13 -15.51 29.52
CA GLN A 44 -5.11 -15.55 30.61
C GLN A 44 -5.26 -14.16 31.26
N GLY A 45 -6.51 -13.69 31.37
CA GLY A 45 -6.83 -12.45 32.06
C GLY A 45 -6.91 -11.19 31.19
N PHE A 46 -6.79 -11.30 29.85
CA PHE A 46 -7.00 -10.14 28.98
C PHE A 46 -8.50 -9.81 28.87
N PRO A 47 -8.95 -8.59 29.20
CA PRO A 47 -10.36 -8.21 29.13
C PRO A 47 -10.89 -8.26 27.68
N GLU A 48 -12.13 -8.71 27.50
CA GLU A 48 -12.80 -8.75 26.18
C GLU A 48 -12.84 -7.37 25.49
N GLU A 49 -13.00 -6.30 26.28
CA GLU A 49 -13.00 -4.93 25.76
C GLU A 49 -11.64 -4.52 25.21
N GLY A 50 -10.55 -5.00 25.81
CA GLY A 50 -9.20 -4.84 25.29
C GLY A 50 -9.00 -5.60 23.97
N LYS A 51 -9.48 -6.84 23.87
CA LYS A 51 -9.40 -7.62 22.62
C LYS A 51 -10.12 -6.89 21.49
N LYS A 52 -11.32 -6.39 21.77
CA LYS A 52 -12.11 -5.59 20.81
C LYS A 52 -11.37 -4.33 20.38
N ALA A 53 -10.74 -3.61 21.31
CA ALA A 53 -9.95 -2.42 20.99
C ALA A 53 -8.77 -2.73 20.06
N VAL A 54 -8.04 -3.84 20.29
CA VAL A 54 -6.96 -4.27 19.40
C VAL A 54 -7.48 -4.66 18.02
N GLN A 55 -8.59 -5.39 17.93
CA GLN A 55 -9.19 -5.75 16.65
C GLN A 55 -9.63 -4.52 15.84
N GLU A 56 -10.26 -3.55 16.49
CA GLU A 56 -10.65 -2.29 15.82
C GLU A 56 -9.43 -1.48 15.37
N TRP A 57 -8.37 -1.44 16.19
CA TRP A 57 -7.10 -0.81 15.82
C TRP A 57 -6.46 -1.50 14.60
N ILE A 58 -6.44 -2.83 14.56
CA ILE A 58 -5.97 -3.62 13.42
C ILE A 58 -6.76 -3.30 12.15
N LYS A 59 -8.10 -3.22 12.22
CA LYS A 59 -8.95 -2.86 11.08
C LYS A 59 -8.68 -1.45 10.59
N ALA A 60 -8.59 -0.47 11.50
CA ALA A 60 -8.30 0.91 11.16
C ALA A 60 -6.93 1.05 10.47
N TYR A 61 -5.92 0.32 10.97
CA TYR A 61 -4.59 0.33 10.37
C TYR A 61 -4.57 -0.31 8.97
N LYS A 62 -5.27 -1.44 8.75
CA LYS A 62 -5.45 -2.02 7.41
C LYS A 62 -6.11 -1.04 6.45
N LYS A 63 -7.24 -0.46 6.87
CA LYS A 63 -7.98 0.52 6.07
C LYS A 63 -7.09 1.71 5.68
N GLY A 64 -6.31 2.25 6.63
CA GLY A 64 -5.39 3.35 6.34
C GLY A 64 -4.33 2.99 5.30
N GLY A 65 -3.81 1.76 5.33
CA GLY A 65 -2.89 1.24 4.31
C GLY A 65 -3.54 1.13 2.93
N GLU A 66 -4.76 0.57 2.86
CA GLU A 66 -5.54 0.44 1.63
C GLU A 66 -5.87 1.81 1.02
N ASP A 67 -6.34 2.76 1.85
CA ASP A 67 -6.67 4.12 1.42
C ASP A 67 -5.39 4.85 0.93
N PHE A 68 -4.24 4.65 1.58
CA PHE A 68 -2.95 5.17 1.13
C PHE A 68 -2.54 4.59 -0.23
N LYS A 69 -2.64 3.27 -0.41
CA LYS A 69 -2.34 2.64 -1.71
C LYS A 69 -3.25 3.15 -2.81
N ALA A 70 -4.54 3.27 -2.55
CA ALA A 70 -5.50 3.79 -3.52
C ALA A 70 -5.13 5.21 -3.99
N ALA A 71 -4.73 6.09 -3.06
CA ALA A 71 -4.29 7.44 -3.38
C ALA A 71 -3.00 7.48 -4.24
N VAL A 72 -2.05 6.58 -3.94
CA VAL A 72 -0.81 6.47 -4.73
C VAL A 72 -1.09 5.88 -6.12
N ASP A 73 -1.92 4.84 -6.22
CA ASP A 73 -2.31 4.23 -7.48
C ASP A 73 -3.05 5.22 -8.39
N GLU A 74 -3.93 6.06 -7.81
CA GLU A 74 -4.59 7.15 -8.54
C GLU A 74 -3.58 8.17 -9.06
N SER A 75 -2.57 8.50 -8.25
CA SER A 75 -1.51 9.43 -8.63
C SER A 75 -0.65 8.88 -9.77
N PHE A 76 -0.30 7.59 -9.73
CA PHE A 76 0.39 6.93 -10.85
C PHE A 76 -0.46 6.94 -12.11
N LYS A 77 -1.75 6.62 -12.01
CA LYS A 77 -2.66 6.66 -13.16
C LYS A 77 -2.72 8.04 -13.81
N LYS A 78 -2.81 9.12 -13.03
CA LYS A 78 -2.81 10.50 -13.56
C LYS A 78 -1.55 10.81 -14.38
N VAL A 79 -0.40 10.34 -13.93
CA VAL A 79 0.86 10.52 -14.66
C VAL A 79 0.89 9.69 -15.94
N GLU A 80 0.39 8.46 -15.91
CA GLU A 80 0.25 7.60 -17.10
C GLU A 80 -0.68 8.24 -18.14
N ASP A 81 -1.83 8.76 -17.70
CA ASP A 81 -2.79 9.46 -18.54
C ASP A 81 -2.16 10.71 -19.17
N PHE A 82 -1.43 11.51 -18.39
CA PHE A 82 -0.69 12.68 -18.90
C PHE A 82 0.32 12.29 -20.00
N PHE A 83 1.09 11.22 -19.81
CA PHE A 83 2.01 10.74 -20.84
C PHE A 83 1.29 10.22 -22.09
N ALA A 84 0.16 9.55 -21.91
CA ALA A 84 -0.66 9.05 -23.03
C ALA A 84 -1.26 10.20 -23.85
N GLU A 85 -1.74 11.25 -23.21
CA GLU A 85 -2.24 12.47 -23.86
C GLU A 85 -1.12 13.21 -24.60
N ALA A 86 0.04 13.39 -23.95
CA ALA A 86 1.21 14.03 -24.57
C ALA A 86 1.74 13.25 -25.79
N ALA A 87 1.58 11.93 -25.81
CA ALA A 87 1.95 11.11 -26.96
C ALA A 87 0.95 11.23 -28.12
N LYS A 88 -0.34 11.45 -27.82
CA LYS A 88 -1.39 11.68 -28.84
C LYS A 88 -1.27 13.05 -29.49
N SER A 89 -0.95 14.10 -28.73
CA SER A 89 -0.80 15.47 -29.25
C SER A 89 0.48 15.71 -30.05
N ALA A 90 1.46 14.80 -29.97
CA ALA A 90 2.70 14.84 -30.73
C ALA A 90 2.64 14.06 -32.06
N ARG A 91 1.48 13.48 -32.41
CA ARG A 91 1.19 12.83 -33.70
C ARG A 91 0.31 13.75 -34.56
#